data_AF-A0A5C3L7U9-F1
#
_entry.id   AF-A0A5C3L7U9-F1
#
_cell.length_a   1.000
_cell.length_b   1.000
_cell.length_c   1.000
_cell.angle_alpha   90.00
_cell.angle_beta   90.00
_cell.angle_gamma   90.00
#
_symmetry.space_group_name_H-M   'P 1'
#
loop_
_entity.id
_entity.type
_entity.pdbx_description
1 polymer ?
#
loop_
_entity_poly.entity_id
_entity_poly.type
_entity_poly.pdbx_seq_one_letter_code
_entity_poly.pdbx_strand_id
1 'polypeptide(L)'
;MPGYRIPWYSGYISHFQRPTAPVVIPGPPRSPEHEEFIPPMDSDEEEPETQSISISMADMLHTIPAYRYRTNRKRWKHLPMYTEDLIQDMMEEEEKKYPTTVRIITWNVDFCTPNVKERLYTALRHIEREVLSCKEGDAPFDPCCILLQEVHAEVFPYLFEDEWVRRHFIITPGSPSKWPENAHYGNVTLVSKLLTVVKTQILHFGLSDMLRTALAVYVLLSEPEPSGEIVMICVVNTHLESLPNGITQRPSQMLMASKFLKQTEVRGGVLAGDMNSIGPEDHNLHLEAQLRDAWRKGDKEESGFTWGYQEQDPGRLPPGRLDKILYLPRRGYKLDPPERIGIGLKTERGDWVSDHYGLDSTLRLVARRNSR
;
A
#
# COMPACT_ATOMS: atom_id res chain seq x y z
N MET A 1 -3.95 -50.74 31.84
CA MET A 1 -2.94 -51.80 32.03
C MET A 1 -3.52 -53.11 31.51
N PRO A 2 -2.70 -54.08 31.08
CA PRO A 2 -1.62 -54.07 30.09
C PRO A 2 -1.87 -55.22 29.06
N GLY A 3 -1.17 -55.44 27.97
CA GLY A 3 0.09 -54.95 27.42
C GLY A 3 0.59 -55.93 26.35
N TYR A 4 1.80 -55.65 25.84
CA TYR A 4 2.69 -56.54 25.07
C TYR A 4 2.28 -56.83 23.60
N ARG A 5 3.15 -56.86 22.60
CA ARG A 5 4.63 -56.89 22.52
C ARG A 5 5.05 -56.42 21.11
N ILE A 6 6.13 -55.64 21.06
CA ILE A 6 7.03 -55.52 19.89
C ILE A 6 7.87 -56.81 19.80
N PRO A 7 8.30 -57.21 18.58
CA PRO A 7 9.70 -57.55 18.40
C PRO A 7 10.37 -56.82 17.23
N TRP A 8 11.68 -56.64 17.44
CA TRP A 8 12.69 -55.90 16.70
C TRP A 8 13.32 -56.67 15.53
N TYR A 9 14.23 -55.96 14.83
CA TYR A 9 15.29 -56.35 13.87
C TYR A 9 14.90 -56.31 12.38
N SER A 10 15.68 -55.78 11.44
CA SER A 10 17.10 -55.37 11.32
C SER A 10 17.15 -54.37 10.15
N GLY A 11 17.87 -53.24 10.12
CA GLY A 11 19.30 -53.06 10.27
C GLY A 11 19.86 -52.52 8.94
N TYR A 12 20.40 -51.30 8.93
CA TYR A 12 21.57 -50.87 8.12
C TYR A 12 21.97 -49.47 8.57
N ILE A 13 22.90 -49.44 9.53
CA ILE A 13 23.77 -48.31 9.82
C ILE A 13 25.08 -48.63 9.11
N SER A 14 25.51 -47.79 8.15
CA SER A 14 26.89 -47.82 7.67
C SER A 14 27.67 -46.70 8.33
N HIS A 15 28.67 -47.13 9.10
CA HIS A 15 29.73 -46.35 9.71
C HIS A 15 30.52 -45.52 8.70
N PHE A 16 30.76 -44.25 9.02
CA PHE A 16 32.11 -43.67 9.02
C PHE A 16 32.17 -42.56 10.08
N GLN A 17 32.69 -42.91 11.26
CA GLN A 17 33.30 -41.94 12.18
C GLN A 17 34.79 -41.88 11.84
N ARG A 18 35.36 -40.67 11.72
CA ARG A 18 36.27 -40.11 12.74
C ARG A 18 36.82 -38.73 12.33
N PRO A 19 37.00 -37.82 13.29
CA PRO A 19 37.74 -36.57 13.14
C PRO A 19 39.24 -36.80 13.37
N THR A 20 40.11 -36.14 12.61
CA THR A 20 41.57 -36.12 12.82
C THR A 20 42.06 -34.72 13.14
N ALA A 21 42.70 -34.58 14.30
CA ALA A 21 43.42 -33.40 14.77
C ALA A 21 44.80 -33.26 14.07
N PRO A 22 45.51 -32.12 14.20
CA PRO A 22 46.50 -31.66 13.22
C PRO A 22 47.87 -32.31 13.38
N VAL A 23 48.57 -32.47 12.25
CA VAL A 23 49.96 -32.97 12.19
C VAL A 23 50.92 -31.78 12.19
N VAL A 24 51.85 -31.78 13.16
CA VAL A 24 52.98 -30.86 13.31
C VAL A 24 54.24 -31.52 12.72
N ILE A 25 55.03 -30.78 11.94
CA ILE A 25 56.33 -31.22 11.41
C ILE A 25 57.44 -30.30 11.99
N PRO A 26 58.57 -30.84 12.48
CA PRO A 26 59.64 -30.04 13.12
C PRO A 26 60.60 -29.41 12.09
N GLY A 27 61.09 -28.21 12.39
CA GLY A 27 62.05 -27.47 11.56
C GLY A 27 63.53 -27.68 11.93
N PRO A 28 64.49 -27.35 11.03
CA PRO A 28 65.92 -27.23 11.35
C PRO A 28 66.39 -25.74 11.46
N PRO A 29 67.63 -25.46 11.89
CA PRO A 29 67.93 -24.44 12.92
C PRO A 29 68.29 -23.01 12.43
N ARG A 30 68.17 -22.05 13.35
CA ARG A 30 68.63 -20.63 13.38
C ARG A 30 70.17 -20.54 13.23
N SER A 31 70.88 -19.46 12.89
CA SER A 31 70.75 -18.02 12.49
C SER A 31 72.22 -17.56 12.20
N PRO A 32 72.59 -16.39 11.60
CA PRO A 32 72.38 -15.00 12.08
C PRO A 32 71.94 -14.08 10.89
N GLU A 33 71.63 -12.79 10.95
CA GLU A 33 71.73 -11.68 11.88
C GLU A 33 70.75 -10.59 11.37
N HIS A 34 70.50 -9.58 12.20
CA HIS A 34 69.49 -8.54 12.09
C HIS A 34 69.56 -7.66 10.83
N GLU A 35 68.39 -7.25 10.32
CA GLU A 35 68.04 -5.84 10.08
C GLU A 35 66.51 -5.72 9.92
N GLU A 36 65.86 -5.10 10.91
CA GLU A 36 64.44 -4.76 10.88
C GLU A 36 64.22 -3.60 9.91
N PHE A 37 63.49 -3.87 8.82
CA PHE A 37 63.02 -2.83 7.93
C PHE A 37 61.87 -2.07 8.61
N ILE A 38 62.17 -0.83 9.03
CA ILE A 38 61.18 0.15 9.46
C ILE A 38 60.82 0.99 8.22
N PRO A 39 59.62 0.86 7.63
CA PRO A 39 59.16 1.81 6.64
C PRO A 39 58.78 3.14 7.33
N PRO A 40 59.08 4.28 6.69
CA PRO A 40 59.00 5.60 7.31
C PRO A 40 57.55 6.04 7.54
N MET A 41 57.28 6.50 8.78
CA MET A 41 56.27 7.52 9.04
C MET A 41 56.77 8.84 8.46
N ASP A 42 56.04 9.39 7.50
CA ASP A 42 55.57 10.78 7.48
C ASP A 42 54.99 11.09 6.09
N SER A 43 53.67 11.26 6.03
CA SER A 43 53.02 12.53 5.68
C SER A 43 51.53 12.28 5.47
N ASP A 44 50.73 13.15 6.04
CA ASP A 44 49.27 13.17 5.96
C ASP A 44 48.80 13.18 4.50
N GLU A 45 48.53 12.00 3.94
CA GLU A 45 47.64 11.84 2.79
C GLU A 45 46.28 11.44 3.34
N GLU A 46 45.39 12.43 3.46
CA GLU A 46 43.96 12.21 3.64
C GLU A 46 43.51 11.21 2.57
N GLU A 47 43.21 9.98 2.99
CA GLU A 47 42.41 9.08 2.18
C GLU A 47 41.16 9.86 1.76
N PRO A 48 40.81 9.95 0.47
CA PRO A 48 39.56 10.57 0.11
C PRO A 48 38.48 9.67 0.70
N GLU A 49 37.87 10.12 1.80
CA GLU A 49 36.58 9.65 2.25
C GLU A 49 35.73 9.57 0.99
N THR A 50 35.44 8.35 0.54
CA THR A 50 34.35 8.14 -0.39
C THR A 50 33.10 8.50 0.38
N GLN A 51 32.81 9.80 0.45
CA GLN A 51 31.50 10.33 0.70
C GLN A 51 30.64 9.65 -0.35
N SER A 52 29.93 8.60 0.06
CA SER A 52 28.73 8.19 -0.63
C SER A 52 27.85 9.43 -0.60
N ILE A 53 27.93 10.23 -1.66
CA ILE A 53 26.94 11.25 -1.95
C ILE A 53 25.67 10.42 -2.13
N SER A 54 24.91 10.26 -1.06
CA SER A 54 23.53 9.83 -1.16
C SER A 54 22.90 10.93 -2.00
N ILE A 55 22.75 10.69 -3.29
CA ILE A 55 21.87 11.49 -4.12
C ILE A 55 20.50 11.21 -3.52
N SER A 56 20.12 12.01 -2.52
CA SER A 56 18.75 12.12 -2.06
C SER A 56 17.98 12.55 -3.29
N MET A 57 17.39 11.59 -4.00
CA MET A 57 16.47 11.94 -5.07
C MET A 57 15.34 12.74 -4.41
N ALA A 58 15.02 13.89 -4.99
CA ALA A 58 13.94 14.70 -4.46
C ALA A 58 12.60 13.98 -4.68
N ASP A 59 11.65 14.17 -3.76
CA ASP A 59 10.28 13.72 -4.00
C ASP A 59 9.73 14.40 -5.26
N MET A 60 9.13 13.62 -6.16
CA MET A 60 8.58 14.13 -7.42
C MET A 60 7.06 14.06 -7.42
N LEU A 61 6.41 15.22 -7.48
CA LEU A 61 4.96 15.31 -7.57
C LEU A 61 4.52 15.48 -9.02
N HIS A 62 3.65 14.59 -9.48
CA HIS A 62 3.08 14.64 -10.82
C HIS A 62 1.56 14.74 -10.76
N THR A 63 1.01 15.73 -11.45
CA THR A 63 -0.41 15.71 -11.80
C THR A 63 -0.61 14.74 -12.95
N ILE A 64 -1.46 13.72 -12.76
CA ILE A 64 -1.68 12.65 -13.72
C ILE A 64 -3.14 12.58 -14.14
N PRO A 65 -3.46 12.08 -15.36
CA PRO A 65 -4.84 11.90 -15.79
C PRO A 65 -5.49 10.67 -15.16
N ALA A 66 -6.77 10.79 -14.83
CA ALA A 66 -7.67 9.67 -14.56
C ALA A 66 -8.45 9.30 -15.83
N TYR A 67 -8.84 8.03 -15.98
CA TYR A 67 -9.42 7.50 -17.23
C TYR A 67 -10.80 6.90 -16.97
N ARG A 68 -11.74 7.17 -17.88
CA ARG A 68 -13.05 6.49 -17.91
C ARG A 68 -13.26 5.80 -19.24
N TYR A 69 -13.87 4.61 -19.21
CA TYR A 69 -14.35 3.97 -20.42
C TYR A 69 -15.59 4.69 -20.95
N ARG A 70 -15.60 5.02 -22.24
CA ARG A 70 -16.76 5.58 -22.94
C ARG A 70 -17.39 4.49 -23.80
N THR A 71 -18.49 3.91 -23.31
CA THR A 71 -19.21 2.81 -23.97
C THR A 71 -19.55 3.14 -25.43
N ASN A 72 -20.09 4.33 -25.69
CA ASN A 72 -20.47 4.77 -27.05
C ASN A 72 -19.29 4.86 -28.03
N ARG A 73 -18.06 5.02 -27.52
CA ARG A 73 -16.85 5.13 -28.35
C ARG A 73 -15.95 3.90 -28.24
N LYS A 74 -16.36 2.90 -27.45
CA LYS A 74 -15.62 1.68 -27.14
C LYS A 74 -14.14 1.92 -26.79
N ARG A 75 -13.83 3.01 -26.07
CA ARG A 75 -12.45 3.38 -25.71
C ARG A 75 -12.37 4.06 -24.35
N TRP A 76 -11.22 3.91 -23.71
CA TRP A 76 -10.82 4.70 -22.57
C TRP A 76 -10.50 6.14 -23.02
N LYS A 77 -10.90 7.12 -22.22
CA LYS A 77 -10.54 8.52 -22.40
C LYS A 77 -10.22 9.14 -21.05
N HIS A 78 -9.17 9.94 -20.99
CA HIS A 78 -8.88 10.73 -19.81
C HIS A 78 -10.04 11.67 -19.46
N LEU A 79 -10.24 11.92 -18.17
CA LEU A 79 -11.05 13.02 -17.68
C LEU A 79 -10.38 14.35 -18.07
N PRO A 80 -11.17 15.42 -18.25
CA PRO A 80 -10.59 16.75 -18.39
C PRO A 80 -9.78 17.09 -17.14
N MET A 81 -8.69 17.83 -17.34
CA MET A 81 -7.94 18.43 -16.24
C MET A 81 -8.61 19.77 -15.93
N TYR A 82 -9.22 19.88 -14.76
CA TYR A 82 -9.89 21.10 -14.34
C TYR A 82 -8.86 22.10 -13.77
N THR A 83 -9.04 23.38 -14.07
CA THR A 83 -8.31 24.47 -13.39
C THR A 83 -8.92 24.70 -12.01
N GLU A 84 -8.20 25.38 -11.13
CA GLU A 84 -8.70 25.70 -9.78
C GLU A 84 -10.01 26.49 -9.85
N ASP A 85 -10.10 27.50 -10.73
CA ASP A 85 -11.32 28.29 -10.95
C ASP A 85 -12.52 27.41 -11.36
N LEU A 86 -12.32 26.48 -12.29
CA LEU A 86 -13.40 25.57 -12.73
C LEU A 86 -13.86 24.63 -11.62
N ILE A 87 -12.95 24.20 -10.74
CA ILE A 87 -13.30 23.38 -9.59
C ILE A 87 -14.10 24.21 -8.58
N GLN A 88 -13.71 25.46 -8.36
CA GLN A 88 -14.43 26.39 -7.50
C GLN A 88 -15.85 26.65 -8.03
N ASP A 89 -16.00 26.93 -9.33
CA ASP A 89 -17.31 27.07 -9.98
C ASP A 89 -18.19 25.82 -9.77
N MET A 90 -17.62 24.62 -9.87
CA MET A 90 -18.32 23.35 -9.62
C MET A 90 -18.75 23.16 -8.16
N MET A 91 -18.06 23.80 -7.21
CA MET A 91 -18.36 23.74 -5.78
C MET A 91 -19.37 24.82 -5.34
N GLU A 92 -19.51 25.90 -6.11
CA GLU A 92 -20.47 26.97 -5.89
C GLU A 92 -21.83 26.72 -6.59
N GLU A 93 -21.93 25.65 -7.40
CA GLU A 93 -23.14 25.26 -8.12
C GLU A 93 -24.21 24.68 -7.16
N GLU A 94 -25.02 25.55 -6.55
CA GLU A 94 -26.03 25.19 -5.53
C GLU A 94 -27.06 24.13 -5.97
N GLU A 95 -27.38 24.05 -7.26
CA GLU A 95 -28.37 23.09 -7.78
C GLU A 95 -27.82 21.66 -7.85
N LYS A 96 -26.50 21.49 -7.85
CA LYS A 96 -25.87 20.19 -8.10
C LYS A 96 -25.58 19.45 -6.81
N LYS A 97 -26.20 18.28 -6.67
CA LYS A 97 -25.98 17.40 -5.51
C LYS A 97 -24.91 16.35 -5.81
N TYR A 98 -23.94 16.26 -4.92
CA TYR A 98 -22.93 15.20 -4.91
C TYR A 98 -23.24 14.21 -3.78
N PRO A 99 -22.66 13.01 -3.78
CA PRO A 99 -22.86 12.08 -2.68
C PRO A 99 -22.40 12.65 -1.34
N THR A 100 -23.03 12.21 -0.25
CA THR A 100 -22.65 12.61 1.12
C THR A 100 -21.65 11.66 1.76
N THR A 101 -21.39 10.52 1.11
CA THR A 101 -20.55 9.42 1.61
C THR A 101 -19.63 8.89 0.50
N VAL A 102 -18.53 8.29 0.93
CA VAL A 102 -17.66 7.50 0.07
C VAL A 102 -17.13 6.29 0.87
N ARG A 103 -17.32 5.09 0.34
CA ARG A 103 -16.68 3.88 0.86
C ARG A 103 -15.22 3.83 0.42
N ILE A 104 -14.35 3.43 1.34
CA ILE A 104 -12.91 3.30 1.14
C ILE A 104 -12.56 1.84 1.32
N ILE A 105 -12.25 1.18 0.20
CA ILE A 105 -11.80 -0.21 0.18
C ILE A 105 -10.33 -0.19 -0.16
N THR A 106 -9.48 -0.81 0.65
CA THR A 106 -8.05 -0.90 0.37
C THR A 106 -7.54 -2.33 0.47
N TRP A 107 -6.66 -2.72 -0.45
CA TRP A 107 -6.12 -4.08 -0.48
C TRP A 107 -4.77 -4.14 -1.21
N ASN A 108 -3.74 -4.64 -0.53
CA ASN A 108 -2.54 -5.14 -1.17
C ASN A 108 -2.90 -6.44 -1.92
N VAL A 109 -2.71 -6.47 -3.24
CA VAL A 109 -3.10 -7.61 -4.10
C VAL A 109 -1.94 -8.52 -4.47
N ASP A 110 -0.82 -8.42 -3.76
CA ASP A 110 0.37 -9.28 -3.87
C ASP A 110 0.90 -9.35 -5.30
N PHE A 111 1.91 -8.56 -5.65
CA PHE A 111 2.46 -8.61 -7.02
C PHE A 111 3.38 -9.83 -7.23
N CYS A 112 3.85 -10.46 -6.15
CA CYS A 112 4.92 -11.45 -6.17
C CYS A 112 4.42 -12.85 -6.48
N THR A 113 3.25 -13.23 -5.96
CA THR A 113 2.73 -14.59 -6.16
C THR A 113 2.39 -14.86 -7.64
N PRO A 114 2.58 -16.07 -8.19
CA PRO A 114 2.19 -16.40 -9.57
C PRO A 114 0.67 -16.41 -9.81
N ASN A 115 0.21 -16.18 -11.04
CA ASN A 115 -1.22 -16.06 -11.42
C ASN A 115 -1.88 -14.71 -11.07
N VAL A 116 -1.11 -13.61 -11.11
CA VAL A 116 -1.54 -12.23 -10.79
C VAL A 116 -2.87 -11.81 -11.44
N LYS A 117 -3.17 -12.31 -12.65
CA LYS A 117 -4.40 -12.00 -13.40
C LYS A 117 -5.63 -12.65 -12.78
N GLU A 118 -5.54 -13.95 -12.48
CA GLU A 118 -6.64 -14.72 -11.89
C GLU A 118 -6.92 -14.27 -10.45
N ARG A 119 -5.86 -13.98 -9.70
CA ARG A 119 -5.98 -13.41 -8.36
C ARG A 119 -6.66 -12.05 -8.37
N LEU A 120 -6.20 -11.12 -9.19
CA LEU A 120 -6.83 -9.80 -9.29
C LEU A 120 -8.29 -9.90 -9.74
N TYR A 121 -8.59 -10.77 -10.71
CA TYR A 121 -9.97 -11.01 -11.12
C TYR A 121 -10.82 -11.51 -9.95
N THR A 122 -10.33 -12.49 -9.19
CA THR A 122 -11.01 -13.04 -8.00
C THR A 122 -11.19 -11.97 -6.92
N ALA A 123 -10.19 -11.12 -6.68
CA ALA A 123 -10.28 -9.97 -5.77
C ALA A 123 -11.38 -9.00 -6.19
N LEU A 124 -11.43 -8.63 -7.48
CA LEU A 124 -12.46 -7.73 -8.01
C LEU A 124 -13.86 -8.33 -7.91
N ARG A 125 -14.03 -9.64 -8.18
CA ARG A 125 -15.32 -10.33 -8.00
C ARG A 125 -15.74 -10.40 -6.55
N HIS A 126 -14.80 -10.63 -5.61
CA HIS A 126 -15.09 -10.61 -4.18
C HIS A 126 -15.53 -9.21 -3.73
N ILE A 127 -14.83 -8.16 -4.17
CA ILE A 127 -15.22 -6.78 -3.87
C ILE A 127 -16.60 -6.47 -4.46
N GLU A 128 -16.86 -6.83 -5.72
CA GLU A 128 -18.16 -6.63 -6.37
C GLU A 128 -19.29 -7.30 -5.59
N ARG A 129 -19.17 -8.61 -5.34
CA ARG A 129 -20.31 -9.46 -4.93
C ARG A 129 -20.47 -9.54 -3.42
N GLU A 130 -19.37 -9.63 -2.67
CA GLU A 130 -19.41 -9.85 -1.23
C GLU A 130 -19.29 -8.53 -0.46
N VAL A 131 -18.37 -7.65 -0.86
CA VAL A 131 -18.10 -6.39 -0.12
C VAL A 131 -19.09 -5.28 -0.46
N LEU A 132 -19.34 -5.09 -1.77
CA LEU A 132 -20.26 -4.08 -2.27
C LEU A 132 -21.68 -4.62 -2.47
N SER A 133 -21.88 -5.93 -2.32
CA SER A 133 -23.17 -6.61 -2.48
C SER A 133 -23.85 -6.32 -3.81
N CYS A 134 -23.06 -6.09 -4.87
CA CYS A 134 -23.57 -5.89 -6.22
C CYS A 134 -24.09 -7.23 -6.75
N LYS A 135 -25.24 -7.19 -7.43
CA LYS A 135 -25.56 -8.28 -8.37
C LYS A 135 -24.60 -8.20 -9.55
N GLU A 136 -24.40 -9.31 -10.25
CA GLU A 136 -23.43 -9.40 -11.33
C GLU A 136 -23.64 -8.29 -12.38
N GLY A 137 -22.63 -7.43 -12.54
CA GLY A 137 -22.64 -6.33 -13.49
C GLY A 137 -23.39 -5.05 -13.05
N ASP A 138 -24.01 -5.04 -11.86
CA ASP A 138 -24.66 -3.86 -11.30
C ASP A 138 -23.63 -2.84 -10.78
N ALA A 139 -24.06 -1.58 -10.70
CA ALA A 139 -23.27 -0.53 -10.08
C ALA A 139 -23.25 -0.70 -8.55
N PRO A 140 -22.14 -0.34 -7.87
CA PRO A 140 -22.15 -0.18 -6.42
C PRO A 140 -23.26 0.77 -5.99
N PHE A 141 -24.05 0.38 -4.99
CA PHE A 141 -25.10 1.24 -4.42
C PHE A 141 -24.50 2.51 -3.81
N ASP A 142 -23.47 2.32 -2.97
CA ASP A 142 -22.70 3.42 -2.40
C ASP A 142 -21.51 3.79 -3.31
N PRO A 143 -21.25 5.09 -3.52
CA PRO A 143 -20.02 5.53 -4.16
C PRO A 143 -18.80 5.05 -3.37
N CYS A 144 -17.79 4.55 -4.07
CA CYS A 144 -16.59 3.99 -3.45
C CYS A 144 -15.30 4.37 -4.18
N CYS A 145 -14.20 4.32 -3.45
CA CYS A 145 -12.85 4.26 -3.95
C CYS A 145 -12.26 2.89 -3.55
N ILE A 146 -11.69 2.17 -4.52
CA ILE A 146 -10.96 0.92 -4.30
C ILE A 146 -9.47 1.22 -4.53
N LEU A 147 -8.68 1.09 -3.48
CA LEU A 147 -7.27 1.45 -3.39
C LEU A 147 -6.46 0.15 -3.41
N LEU A 148 -5.85 -0.17 -4.55
CA LEU A 148 -5.04 -1.37 -4.72
C LEU A 148 -3.56 -1.02 -4.59
N GLN A 149 -2.84 -1.78 -3.79
CA GLN A 149 -1.38 -1.78 -3.69
C GLN A 149 -0.84 -3.03 -4.36
N GLU A 150 0.44 -3.03 -4.76
CA GLU A 150 1.08 -4.18 -5.42
C GLU A 150 0.35 -4.66 -6.68
N VAL A 151 -0.20 -3.73 -7.46
CA VAL A 151 -0.74 -4.07 -8.77
C VAL A 151 0.43 -4.32 -9.72
N HIS A 152 0.58 -5.55 -10.22
CA HIS A 152 1.62 -5.89 -11.19
C HIS A 152 1.36 -5.22 -12.56
N ALA A 153 2.39 -4.71 -13.24
CA ALA A 153 2.23 -3.98 -14.51
C ALA A 153 1.48 -4.77 -15.60
N GLU A 154 1.66 -6.09 -15.66
CA GLU A 154 1.03 -6.97 -16.64
C GLU A 154 -0.50 -7.10 -16.52
N VAL A 155 -1.09 -6.68 -15.40
CA VAL A 155 -2.55 -6.80 -15.21
C VAL A 155 -3.32 -5.60 -15.76
N PHE A 156 -2.65 -4.54 -16.20
CA PHE A 156 -3.31 -3.35 -16.77
C PHE A 156 -4.26 -3.68 -17.93
N PRO A 157 -3.87 -4.47 -18.95
CA PRO A 157 -4.79 -4.87 -20.02
C PRO A 157 -6.07 -5.52 -19.47
N TYR A 158 -5.94 -6.40 -18.47
CA TYR A 158 -7.05 -7.11 -17.84
C TYR A 158 -7.97 -6.16 -17.07
N LEU A 159 -7.40 -5.25 -16.28
CA LEU A 159 -8.15 -4.23 -15.56
C LEU A 159 -8.92 -3.31 -16.53
N PHE A 160 -8.30 -2.99 -17.66
CA PHE A 160 -8.90 -2.19 -18.73
C PHE A 160 -9.90 -2.96 -19.59
N GLU A 161 -9.95 -4.29 -19.47
CA GLU A 161 -10.87 -5.20 -20.17
C GLU A 161 -12.06 -5.65 -19.32
N ASP A 162 -11.91 -5.67 -18.00
CA ASP A 162 -12.94 -6.05 -17.05
C ASP A 162 -14.23 -5.23 -17.25
N GLU A 163 -15.35 -5.93 -17.44
CA GLU A 163 -16.61 -5.28 -17.77
C GLU A 163 -17.18 -4.45 -16.62
N TRP A 164 -17.05 -4.92 -15.39
CA TRP A 164 -17.56 -4.21 -14.22
C TRP A 164 -16.76 -2.93 -13.97
N VAL A 165 -15.44 -3.02 -14.08
CA VAL A 165 -14.53 -1.87 -14.02
C VAL A 165 -14.85 -0.86 -15.13
N ARG A 166 -14.95 -1.31 -16.38
CA ARG A 166 -15.31 -0.45 -17.53
C ARG A 166 -16.64 0.25 -17.32
N ARG A 167 -17.66 -0.44 -16.80
CA ARG A 167 -19.01 0.11 -16.63
C ARG A 167 -19.05 1.15 -15.52
N HIS A 168 -18.41 0.88 -14.38
CA HIS A 168 -18.72 1.59 -13.13
C HIS A 168 -17.57 2.41 -12.56
N PHE A 169 -16.35 2.28 -13.08
CA PHE A 169 -15.18 2.93 -12.48
C PHE A 169 -14.41 3.86 -13.44
N ILE A 170 -13.77 4.84 -12.82
CA ILE A 170 -12.66 5.65 -13.32
C ILE A 170 -11.38 5.01 -12.76
N ILE A 171 -10.30 4.96 -13.56
CA ILE A 171 -9.01 4.35 -13.16
C ILE A 171 -7.92 5.42 -13.15
N THR A 172 -7.07 5.41 -12.13
CA THR A 172 -5.80 6.14 -12.12
C THR A 172 -4.72 5.35 -11.37
N PRO A 173 -3.45 5.35 -11.81
CA PRO A 173 -2.99 5.82 -13.12
C PRO A 173 -3.55 4.93 -14.25
N GLY A 174 -3.53 5.44 -15.48
CA GLY A 174 -3.99 4.67 -16.65
C GLY A 174 -2.92 3.82 -17.34
N SER A 175 -1.70 3.82 -16.81
CA SER A 175 -0.55 3.08 -17.34
C SER A 175 0.50 2.92 -16.24
N PRO A 176 1.26 1.80 -16.21
CA PRO A 176 2.39 1.63 -15.30
C PRO A 176 3.48 2.67 -15.52
N SER A 177 3.54 3.30 -16.71
CA SER A 177 4.48 4.39 -17.03
C SER A 177 4.30 5.68 -16.22
N LYS A 178 3.39 5.69 -15.23
CA LYS A 178 3.17 6.79 -14.28
C LYS A 178 3.75 6.50 -12.90
N TRP A 179 4.15 5.26 -12.65
CA TRP A 179 4.97 4.91 -11.49
C TRP A 179 6.42 5.36 -11.74
N PRO A 180 7.30 5.28 -10.73
CA PRO A 180 8.72 5.56 -10.90
C PRO A 180 9.33 4.69 -12.00
N GLU A 181 10.41 5.19 -12.61
CA GLU A 181 11.14 4.45 -13.63
C GLU A 181 11.60 3.09 -13.08
N ASN A 182 11.51 2.04 -13.91
CA ASN A 182 11.79 0.64 -13.56
C ASN A 182 10.82 -0.02 -12.57
N ALA A 183 9.72 0.63 -12.17
CA ALA A 183 8.70 -0.01 -11.34
C ALA A 183 7.94 -1.09 -12.13
N HIS A 184 7.91 -2.31 -11.58
CA HIS A 184 7.14 -3.44 -12.13
C HIS A 184 5.77 -3.62 -11.46
N TYR A 185 5.53 -2.92 -10.36
CA TYR A 185 4.26 -2.88 -9.63
C TYR A 185 4.04 -1.48 -9.05
N GLY A 186 2.81 -1.20 -8.60
CA GLY A 186 2.52 0.06 -7.92
C GLY A 186 1.06 0.19 -7.49
N ASN A 187 0.67 1.43 -7.18
CA ASN A 187 -0.67 1.75 -6.72
C ASN A 187 -1.62 2.01 -7.88
N VAL A 188 -2.84 1.49 -7.78
CA VAL A 188 -3.98 1.83 -8.66
C VAL A 188 -5.19 2.14 -7.81
N THR A 189 -5.90 3.20 -8.14
CA THR A 189 -7.18 3.55 -7.52
C THR A 189 -8.30 3.48 -8.55
N LEU A 190 -9.32 2.67 -8.26
CA LEU A 190 -10.59 2.66 -8.97
C LEU A 190 -11.56 3.57 -8.22
N VAL A 191 -12.18 4.51 -8.93
CA VAL A 191 -13.11 5.48 -8.35
C VAL A 191 -14.47 5.28 -8.99
N SER A 192 -15.51 5.04 -8.19
CA SER A 192 -16.87 4.89 -8.70
C SER A 192 -17.26 6.10 -9.55
N LYS A 193 -17.89 5.87 -10.71
CA LYS A 193 -18.42 6.92 -11.58
C LYS A 193 -19.56 7.72 -10.96
N LEU A 194 -20.07 7.29 -9.79
CA LEU A 194 -20.98 8.06 -8.95
C LEU A 194 -20.27 9.25 -8.27
N LEU A 195 -18.94 9.24 -8.20
CA LEU A 195 -18.13 10.34 -7.67
C LEU A 195 -17.66 11.25 -8.82
N THR A 196 -17.59 12.55 -8.51
CA THR A 196 -16.96 13.52 -9.40
C THR A 196 -15.50 13.69 -9.02
N VAL A 197 -14.61 13.14 -9.85
CA VAL A 197 -13.15 13.31 -9.73
C VAL A 197 -12.74 14.62 -10.37
N VAL A 198 -12.10 15.50 -9.60
CA VAL A 198 -11.68 16.84 -10.06
C VAL A 198 -10.17 16.97 -10.27
N LYS A 199 -9.37 16.17 -9.55
CA LYS A 199 -7.92 16.21 -9.61
C LYS A 199 -7.37 14.83 -9.26
N THR A 200 -6.23 14.48 -9.85
CA THR A 200 -5.44 13.29 -9.47
C THR A 200 -3.96 13.60 -9.52
N GLN A 201 -3.23 13.19 -8.49
CA GLN A 201 -1.79 13.42 -8.36
C GLN A 201 -1.11 12.14 -7.88
N ILE A 202 0.15 11.95 -8.26
CA ILE A 202 0.99 10.89 -7.75
C ILE A 202 2.32 11.49 -7.28
N LEU A 203 2.67 11.18 -6.04
CA LEU A 203 3.96 11.51 -5.45
C LEU A 203 4.87 10.29 -5.56
N HIS A 204 6.02 10.45 -6.20
CA HIS A 204 7.11 9.48 -6.13
C HIS A 204 7.98 9.84 -4.93
N PHE A 205 8.14 8.90 -4.00
CA PHE A 205 8.98 9.14 -2.84
C PHE A 205 10.45 9.04 -3.26
N GLY A 206 11.20 10.12 -3.09
CA GLY A 206 12.58 10.22 -3.55
C GLY A 206 13.56 9.34 -2.74
N LEU A 207 13.26 9.10 -1.46
CA LEU A 207 14.05 8.22 -0.60
C LEU A 207 13.64 6.74 -0.67
N SER A 208 12.83 6.36 -1.66
CA SER A 208 12.33 4.99 -1.72
C SER A 208 13.25 4.03 -2.44
N ASP A 209 13.60 2.92 -1.78
CA ASP A 209 14.39 1.83 -2.36
C ASP A 209 13.54 0.89 -3.22
N MET A 210 12.22 0.84 -2.98
CA MET A 210 11.31 -0.06 -3.70
C MET A 210 10.26 0.72 -4.51
N LEU A 211 10.62 1.94 -4.96
CA LEU A 211 9.87 2.73 -5.93
C LEU A 211 8.43 3.05 -5.47
N ARG A 212 8.27 3.36 -4.17
CA ARG A 212 6.98 3.65 -3.53
C ARG A 212 6.37 4.96 -4.01
N THR A 213 5.04 5.02 -3.96
CA THR A 213 4.27 6.21 -4.30
C THR A 213 3.11 6.48 -3.35
N ALA A 214 2.66 7.73 -3.33
CA ALA A 214 1.34 8.11 -2.81
C ALA A 214 0.47 8.66 -3.94
N LEU A 215 -0.62 7.97 -4.23
CA LEU A 215 -1.58 8.28 -5.30
C LEU A 215 -2.82 8.96 -4.70
N ALA A 216 -2.96 10.26 -4.94
CA ALA A 216 -4.05 11.09 -4.45
C ALA A 216 -5.16 11.27 -5.51
N VAL A 217 -6.40 11.09 -5.07
CA VAL A 217 -7.63 11.33 -5.85
C VAL A 217 -8.50 12.33 -5.10
N TYR A 218 -8.95 13.37 -5.79
CA TYR A 218 -9.77 14.42 -5.23
C TYR A 218 -11.19 14.29 -5.76
N VAL A 219 -12.15 14.13 -4.85
CA VAL A 219 -13.57 13.93 -5.16
C VAL A 219 -14.43 15.00 -4.50
N LEU A 220 -15.52 15.38 -5.15
CA LEU A 220 -16.54 16.27 -4.60
C LEU A 220 -17.62 15.47 -3.86
N LEU A 221 -17.97 15.93 -2.68
CA LEU A 221 -19.08 15.43 -1.86
C LEU A 221 -19.93 16.61 -1.37
N SER A 222 -21.21 16.38 -1.09
CA SER A 222 -22.10 17.40 -0.52
C SER A 222 -22.33 17.16 0.96
N GLU A 223 -22.23 18.20 1.79
CA GLU A 223 -22.68 18.12 3.18
C GLU A 223 -24.18 17.78 3.24
N PRO A 224 -24.61 16.98 4.23
CA PRO A 224 -26.03 16.78 4.47
C PRO A 224 -26.77 18.11 4.69
N GLU A 225 -28.05 18.13 4.33
CA GLU A 225 -28.93 19.26 4.63
C GLU A 225 -28.88 19.62 6.13
N PRO A 226 -29.00 20.92 6.50
CA PRO A 226 -29.40 22.04 5.64
C PRO A 226 -28.25 22.79 4.97
N SER A 227 -26.99 22.36 5.14
CA SER A 227 -25.87 23.13 4.59
C SER A 227 -25.77 23.00 3.08
N GLY A 228 -25.89 21.78 2.55
CA GLY A 228 -25.72 21.49 1.13
C GLY A 228 -24.33 21.80 0.55
N GLU A 229 -23.39 22.28 1.38
CA GLU A 229 -22.07 22.77 0.96
C GLU A 229 -21.32 21.67 0.21
N ILE A 230 -20.84 21.99 -0.98
CA ILE A 230 -20.01 21.08 -1.76
C ILE A 230 -18.57 21.23 -1.26
N VAL A 231 -17.95 20.11 -0.91
CA VAL A 231 -16.60 20.08 -0.37
C VAL A 231 -15.74 19.10 -1.15
N MET A 232 -14.45 19.40 -1.24
CA MET A 232 -13.47 18.49 -1.80
C MET A 232 -12.88 17.60 -0.71
N ILE A 233 -12.87 16.28 -0.95
CA ILE A 233 -12.21 15.27 -0.12
C ILE A 233 -11.08 14.63 -0.91
N CYS A 234 -9.92 14.46 -0.26
CA CYS A 234 -8.77 13.77 -0.82
C CYS A 234 -8.70 12.32 -0.32
N VAL A 235 -8.53 11.37 -1.24
CA VAL A 235 -8.33 9.95 -0.96
C VAL A 235 -6.95 9.56 -1.48
N VAL A 236 -6.06 9.15 -0.58
CA VAL A 236 -4.67 8.79 -0.89
C VAL A 236 -4.49 7.29 -0.74
N ASN A 237 -4.05 6.64 -1.82
CA ASN A 237 -3.60 5.25 -1.86
C ASN A 237 -2.08 5.22 -1.79
N THR A 238 -1.51 4.54 -0.79
CA THR A 238 -0.06 4.43 -0.64
C THR A 238 0.35 3.02 -0.26
N HIS A 239 1.58 2.65 -0.59
CA HIS A 239 2.25 1.48 -0.06
C HIS A 239 3.63 1.90 0.45
N LEU A 240 3.79 2.01 1.77
CA LEU A 240 5.04 2.49 2.39
C LEU A 240 6.15 1.45 2.29
N GLU A 241 7.40 1.85 2.51
CA GLU A 241 8.57 1.00 2.36
C GLU A 241 8.44 -0.32 3.15
N SER A 242 8.60 -1.45 2.46
CA SER A 242 8.48 -2.77 3.07
C SER A 242 9.72 -3.18 3.84
N LEU A 243 9.60 -4.31 4.54
CA LEU A 243 10.66 -4.97 5.28
C LEU A 243 11.22 -4.12 6.45
N PRO A 244 11.96 -4.74 7.39
CA PRO A 244 12.53 -4.01 8.52
C PRO A 244 13.52 -2.90 8.13
N ASN A 245 14.20 -3.02 6.98
CA ASN A 245 15.10 -1.97 6.48
C ASN A 245 14.36 -0.71 6.01
N GLY A 246 13.06 -0.81 5.72
CA GLY A 246 12.20 0.33 5.36
C GLY A 246 11.92 1.31 6.51
N ILE A 247 12.32 0.98 7.75
CA ILE A 247 11.97 1.73 8.97
C ILE A 247 12.42 3.20 8.95
N THR A 248 13.51 3.51 8.25
CA THR A 248 14.03 4.87 8.16
C THR A 248 13.29 5.70 7.09
N GLN A 249 12.71 5.07 6.07
CA GLN A 249 11.97 5.75 5.00
C GLN A 249 10.51 6.00 5.35
N ARG A 250 9.84 5.03 5.99
CA ARG A 250 8.39 5.09 6.29
C ARG A 250 7.93 6.37 7.01
N PRO A 251 8.64 6.94 8.00
CA PRO A 251 8.23 8.19 8.64
C PRO A 251 8.13 9.36 7.66
N SER A 252 9.13 9.54 6.80
CA SER A 252 9.16 10.60 5.80
C SER A 252 8.05 10.40 4.75
N GLN A 253 7.89 9.16 4.27
CA GLN A 253 6.85 8.82 3.30
C GLN A 253 5.43 9.08 3.86
N MET A 254 5.15 8.66 5.09
CA MET A 254 3.89 8.93 5.79
C MET A 254 3.64 10.44 5.92
N LEU A 255 4.64 11.20 6.35
CA LEU A 255 4.54 12.64 6.49
C LEU A 255 4.24 13.31 5.15
N MET A 256 4.97 12.95 4.09
CA MET A 256 4.79 13.50 2.75
C MET A 256 3.41 13.18 2.18
N ALA A 257 2.96 11.93 2.28
CA ALA A 257 1.64 11.53 1.83
C ALA A 257 0.51 12.24 2.62
N SER A 258 0.71 12.51 3.91
CA SER A 258 -0.26 13.26 4.73
C SER A 258 -0.48 14.70 4.26
N LYS A 259 0.47 15.29 3.52
CA LYS A 259 0.37 16.67 3.04
C LYS A 259 -0.79 16.85 2.07
N PHE A 260 -1.15 15.83 1.29
CA PHE A 260 -2.33 15.86 0.41
C PHE A 260 -3.63 16.15 1.16
N LEU A 261 -3.79 15.61 2.38
CA LEU A 261 -4.99 15.81 3.18
C LEU A 261 -5.04 17.19 3.86
N LYS A 262 -3.91 17.89 3.90
CA LYS A 262 -3.72 19.16 4.63
C LYS A 262 -3.76 20.38 3.72
N GLN A 263 -3.88 20.19 2.42
CA GLN A 263 -4.01 21.27 1.44
C GLN A 263 -5.21 22.16 1.76
N THR A 264 -5.14 23.44 1.37
CA THR A 264 -6.14 24.45 1.72
C THR A 264 -7.46 24.22 1.00
N GLU A 265 -7.42 23.69 -0.22
CA GLU A 265 -8.58 23.43 -1.06
C GLU A 265 -9.36 22.17 -0.65
N VAL A 266 -8.79 21.31 0.20
CA VAL A 266 -9.48 20.10 0.67
C VAL A 266 -10.00 20.27 2.09
N ARG A 267 -11.21 19.77 2.32
CA ARG A 267 -11.78 19.69 3.67
C ARG A 267 -10.97 18.73 4.55
N GLY A 268 -10.35 17.74 3.94
CA GLY A 268 -9.51 16.72 4.54
C GLY A 268 -9.63 15.43 3.73
N GLY A 269 -9.57 14.28 4.41
CA GLY A 269 -9.84 13.00 3.78
C GLY A 269 -9.09 11.85 4.41
N VAL A 270 -8.73 10.88 3.57
CA VAL A 270 -8.24 9.55 3.99
C VAL A 270 -6.92 9.24 3.30
N LEU A 271 -6.00 8.67 4.06
CA LEU A 271 -4.78 8.02 3.58
C LEU A 271 -4.87 6.54 3.97
N ALA A 272 -4.86 5.66 2.98
CA ALA A 272 -5.11 4.25 3.18
C ALA A 272 -4.25 3.38 2.26
N GLY A 273 -4.04 2.14 2.69
CA GLY A 273 -3.16 1.19 2.02
C GLY A 273 -2.33 0.38 3.00
N ASP A 274 -1.30 -0.23 2.45
CA ASP A 274 -0.30 -0.98 3.20
C ASP A 274 0.74 0.00 3.77
N MET A 275 0.68 0.19 5.09
CA MET A 275 1.61 1.08 5.79
C MET A 275 2.90 0.37 6.19
N ASN A 276 3.02 -0.94 5.94
CA ASN A 276 4.09 -1.78 6.44
C ASN A 276 4.37 -1.51 7.93
N SER A 277 3.30 -1.50 8.74
CA SER A 277 3.40 -1.27 10.18
C SER A 277 3.95 -2.50 10.91
N ILE A 278 5.22 -2.82 10.65
CA ILE A 278 5.88 -4.07 11.03
C ILE A 278 6.28 -4.05 12.51
N GLY A 279 6.87 -2.93 12.95
CA GLY A 279 7.43 -2.78 14.30
C GLY A 279 6.67 -1.78 15.18
N PRO A 280 6.93 -1.76 16.50
CA PRO A 280 6.42 -0.76 17.42
C PRO A 280 6.69 0.69 17.01
N GLU A 281 7.80 0.93 16.31
CA GLU A 281 8.20 2.23 15.76
C GLU A 281 7.21 2.72 14.69
N ASP A 282 6.59 1.79 13.96
CA ASP A 282 5.66 2.11 12.88
C ASP A 282 4.24 2.42 13.38
N HIS A 283 3.86 1.84 14.51
CA HIS A 283 2.49 1.91 15.05
C HIS A 283 2.00 3.35 15.18
N ASN A 284 2.88 4.28 15.56
CA ASN A 284 2.55 5.66 15.87
C ASN A 284 2.93 6.68 14.78
N LEU A 285 3.47 6.26 13.62
CA LEU A 285 3.88 7.20 12.55
C LEU A 285 2.73 8.12 12.09
N HIS A 286 1.51 7.59 12.12
CA HIS A 286 0.32 8.36 11.79
C HIS A 286 0.11 9.56 12.73
N LEU A 287 0.51 9.47 14.00
CA LEU A 287 0.39 10.57 14.97
C LEU A 287 1.37 11.71 14.67
N GLU A 288 2.59 11.39 14.27
CA GLU A 288 3.59 12.38 13.82
C GLU A 288 3.11 13.11 12.56
N ALA A 289 2.45 12.38 11.67
CA ALA A 289 1.75 12.94 10.52
C ALA A 289 0.43 13.64 10.88
N GLN A 290 0.06 13.77 12.17
CA GLN A 290 -1.18 14.38 12.66
C GLN A 290 -2.45 13.74 12.09
N LEU A 291 -2.37 12.46 11.75
CA LEU A 291 -3.49 11.64 11.32
C LEU A 291 -4.02 10.83 12.52
N ARG A 292 -5.25 10.35 12.39
CA ARG A 292 -5.84 9.37 13.29
C ARG A 292 -6.09 8.08 12.56
N ASP A 293 -5.97 6.99 13.28
CA ASP A 293 -6.36 5.67 12.81
C ASP A 293 -7.88 5.47 12.96
N ALA A 294 -8.51 4.96 11.90
CA ALA A 294 -9.91 4.54 11.97
C ALA A 294 -10.10 3.32 12.88
N TRP A 295 -9.08 2.46 12.96
CA TRP A 295 -9.02 1.36 13.91
C TRP A 295 -8.57 1.84 15.28
N ARG A 296 -9.37 1.57 16.32
CA ARG A 296 -9.15 2.14 17.66
C ARG A 296 -8.65 1.15 18.71
N LYS A 297 -8.58 -0.14 18.38
CA LYS A 297 -8.17 -1.18 19.35
C LYS A 297 -6.64 -1.36 19.43
N GLY A 298 -5.89 -0.64 18.61
CA GLY A 298 -4.43 -0.69 18.56
C GLY A 298 -3.87 -1.81 17.67
N ASP A 299 -2.56 -1.77 17.42
CA ASP A 299 -1.88 -2.65 16.46
C ASP A 299 -1.55 -4.05 16.99
N LYS A 300 -1.72 -4.30 18.29
CA LYS A 300 -1.52 -5.62 18.90
C LYS A 300 -2.79 -6.46 18.98
N GLU A 301 -3.93 -5.87 18.63
CA GLU A 301 -5.22 -6.55 18.65
C GLU A 301 -5.36 -7.43 17.39
N GLU A 302 -5.35 -8.75 17.58
CA GLU A 302 -5.38 -9.75 16.51
C GLU A 302 -6.61 -9.62 15.60
N SER A 303 -7.75 -9.16 16.15
CA SER A 303 -8.94 -8.88 15.35
C SER A 303 -8.75 -7.75 14.32
N GLY A 304 -7.68 -6.97 14.43
CA GLY A 304 -7.26 -5.95 13.47
C GLY A 304 -6.10 -6.36 12.57
N PHE A 305 -5.52 -7.55 12.73
CA PHE A 305 -4.42 -8.00 11.87
C PHE A 305 -4.89 -8.20 10.44
N THR A 306 -4.04 -7.79 9.51
CA THR A 306 -4.30 -7.81 8.06
C THR A 306 -3.32 -8.67 7.30
N TRP A 307 -2.26 -9.18 7.94
CA TRP A 307 -1.21 -9.96 7.30
C TRP A 307 -0.71 -11.10 8.18
N GLY A 308 -0.14 -12.15 7.55
CA GLY A 308 0.57 -13.25 8.21
C GLY A 308 -0.23 -14.56 8.36
N TYR A 309 -1.42 -14.65 7.74
CA TYR A 309 -2.28 -15.85 7.81
C TYR A 309 -2.51 -16.52 6.45
N GLN A 310 -2.23 -15.82 5.34
CA GLN A 310 -2.47 -16.28 3.97
C GLN A 310 -1.17 -16.36 3.16
N GLU A 311 -0.05 -16.57 3.82
CA GLU A 311 1.27 -16.66 3.17
C GLU A 311 1.60 -18.08 2.69
N GLN A 312 2.47 -18.19 1.69
CA GLN A 312 2.95 -19.48 1.18
C GLN A 312 4.00 -20.13 2.10
N ASP A 313 4.70 -19.32 2.91
CA ASP A 313 5.74 -19.77 3.84
C ASP A 313 5.41 -19.33 5.29
N PRO A 314 4.49 -20.04 5.97
CA PRO A 314 3.99 -19.65 7.28
C PRO A 314 5.09 -19.54 8.33
N GLY A 315 5.17 -18.39 9.01
CA GLY A 315 5.97 -18.22 10.23
C GLY A 315 7.33 -17.55 10.05
N ARG A 316 7.61 -16.95 8.87
CA ARG A 316 8.81 -16.13 8.66
C ARG A 316 8.78 -14.83 9.47
N LEU A 317 7.61 -14.22 9.62
CA LEU A 317 7.34 -13.06 10.46
C LEU A 317 6.05 -13.28 11.26
N PRO A 318 5.91 -12.71 12.47
CA PRO A 318 4.66 -12.82 13.21
C PRO A 318 3.53 -12.08 12.45
N PRO A 319 2.28 -12.59 12.54
CA PRO A 319 1.12 -11.87 12.01
C PRO A 319 0.99 -10.47 12.60
N GLY A 320 0.44 -9.56 11.81
CA GLY A 320 0.39 -8.16 12.19
C GLY A 320 -0.63 -7.33 11.41
N ARG A 321 -0.74 -6.06 11.79
CA ARG A 321 -1.64 -5.08 11.20
C ARG A 321 -0.86 -4.11 10.31
N LEU A 322 -0.57 -4.53 9.09
CA LEU A 322 0.22 -3.73 8.14
C LEU A 322 -0.64 -2.67 7.45
N ASP A 323 -1.89 -3.01 7.12
CA ASP A 323 -2.80 -2.15 6.38
C ASP A 323 -3.60 -1.24 7.32
N LYS A 324 -3.70 0.04 6.96
CA LYS A 324 -4.42 1.04 7.77
C LYS A 324 -5.30 1.93 6.90
N ILE A 325 -6.36 2.44 7.51
CA ILE A 325 -7.16 3.55 6.99
C ILE A 325 -7.01 4.71 7.97
N LEU A 326 -6.24 5.71 7.59
CA LEU A 326 -5.88 6.87 8.38
C LEU A 326 -6.63 8.10 7.88
N TYR A 327 -6.94 9.05 8.75
CA TYR A 327 -7.67 10.25 8.36
C TYR A 327 -7.20 11.49 9.10
N LEU A 328 -7.36 12.66 8.47
CA LEU A 328 -7.05 13.93 9.13
C LEU A 328 -8.22 14.28 10.10
N PRO A 329 -8.00 14.50 11.40
CA PRO A 329 -9.09 14.76 12.32
C PRO A 329 -9.62 16.19 12.21
N ARG A 330 -10.44 16.48 11.19
CA ARG A 330 -11.14 17.77 10.98
C ARG A 330 -12.65 17.64 11.20
N ARG A 331 -13.31 18.79 11.42
CA ARG A 331 -14.77 18.87 11.50
C ARG A 331 -15.41 18.70 10.12
N GLY A 332 -16.63 18.16 10.08
CA GLY A 332 -17.44 18.04 8.87
C GLY A 332 -17.45 16.65 8.23
N TYR A 333 -16.69 15.69 8.76
CA TYR A 333 -16.81 14.29 8.36
C TYR A 333 -16.46 13.34 9.50
N LYS A 334 -16.86 12.08 9.33
CA LYS A 334 -16.50 10.94 10.17
C LYS A 334 -16.03 9.79 9.30
N LEU A 335 -15.20 8.94 9.88
CA LEU A 335 -14.74 7.71 9.27
C LEU A 335 -15.09 6.55 10.21
N ASP A 336 -15.63 5.49 9.64
CA ASP A 336 -16.00 4.29 10.39
C ASP A 336 -14.78 3.42 10.71
N PRO A 337 -14.81 2.66 11.81
CA PRO A 337 -13.83 1.60 12.03
C PRO A 337 -13.84 0.63 10.83
N PRO A 338 -12.67 0.22 10.33
CA PRO A 338 -12.60 -0.65 9.18
C PRO A 338 -13.00 -2.09 9.53
N GLU A 339 -13.62 -2.76 8.57
CA GLU A 339 -13.88 -4.20 8.57
C GLU A 339 -12.90 -4.91 7.63
N ARG A 340 -12.50 -6.13 7.98
CA ARG A 340 -11.59 -6.94 7.15
C ARG A 340 -12.37 -7.67 6.07
N ILE A 341 -11.81 -7.71 4.86
CA ILE A 341 -12.35 -8.43 3.71
C ILE A 341 -11.32 -9.42 3.15
N GLY A 342 -11.75 -10.36 2.33
CA GLY A 342 -10.84 -11.31 1.67
C GLY A 342 -10.22 -12.37 2.60
N ILE A 343 -10.73 -12.53 3.84
CA ILE A 343 -10.26 -13.56 4.78
C ILE A 343 -10.59 -14.95 4.24
N GLY A 344 -9.58 -15.80 4.13
CA GLY A 344 -9.70 -17.15 3.60
C GLY A 344 -9.95 -17.21 2.09
N LEU A 345 -9.80 -16.10 1.36
CA LEU A 345 -10.19 -16.04 -0.05
C LEU A 345 -9.14 -16.69 -0.96
N LYS A 346 -9.59 -17.64 -1.77
CA LYS A 346 -8.78 -18.36 -2.75
C LYS A 346 -9.34 -18.25 -4.16
N THR A 347 -8.48 -18.37 -5.16
CA THR A 347 -8.86 -18.57 -6.56
C THR A 347 -9.49 -19.96 -6.74
N GLU A 348 -10.07 -20.23 -7.91
CA GLU A 348 -10.60 -21.55 -8.24
C GLU A 348 -9.51 -22.64 -8.22
N ARG A 349 -8.25 -22.26 -8.48
CA ARG A 349 -7.08 -23.13 -8.39
C ARG A 349 -6.60 -23.41 -6.97
N GLY A 350 -7.16 -22.71 -5.97
CA GLY A 350 -6.79 -22.86 -4.57
C GLY A 350 -5.62 -21.98 -4.11
N ASP A 351 -5.12 -21.09 -4.98
CA ASP A 351 -4.14 -20.07 -4.62
C ASP A 351 -4.80 -19.01 -3.73
N TRP A 352 -4.11 -18.51 -2.71
CA TRP A 352 -4.57 -17.32 -1.99
C TRP A 352 -4.72 -16.15 -2.97
N VAL A 353 -5.78 -15.35 -2.83
CA VAL A 353 -5.96 -14.15 -3.66
C VAL A 353 -4.94 -13.06 -3.33
N SER A 354 -4.56 -12.98 -2.06
CA SER A 354 -3.49 -12.12 -1.55
C SER A 354 -3.01 -12.72 -0.23
N ASP A 355 -1.77 -12.46 0.17
CA ASP A 355 -1.28 -12.73 1.51
C ASP A 355 -1.83 -11.73 2.56
N HIS A 356 -2.41 -10.62 2.10
CA HIS A 356 -3.14 -9.64 2.92
C HIS A 356 -4.66 -9.87 2.92
N TYR A 357 -5.28 -9.52 4.05
CA TYR A 357 -6.70 -9.16 4.10
C TYR A 357 -6.88 -7.71 3.62
N GLY A 358 -7.95 -7.44 2.89
CA GLY A 358 -8.33 -6.06 2.59
C GLY A 358 -9.04 -5.40 3.76
N LEU A 359 -9.25 -4.08 3.66
CA LEU A 359 -10.06 -3.31 4.60
C LEU A 359 -11.17 -2.56 3.86
N ASP A 360 -12.34 -2.46 4.48
CA ASP A 360 -13.47 -1.65 4.04
C ASP A 360 -13.91 -0.70 5.15
N SER A 361 -14.16 0.56 4.82
CA SER A 361 -14.65 1.58 5.74
C SER A 361 -15.48 2.62 4.98
N THR A 362 -16.25 3.44 5.69
CA THR A 362 -17.03 4.52 5.08
C THR A 362 -16.65 5.87 5.67
N LEU A 363 -16.27 6.81 4.79
CA LEU A 363 -16.22 8.23 5.12
C LEU A 363 -17.58 8.86 4.86
N ARG A 364 -18.09 9.60 5.83
CA ARG A 364 -19.38 10.30 5.75
C ARG A 364 -19.21 11.76 6.08
N LEU A 365 -19.71 12.65 5.23
CA LEU A 365 -19.89 14.04 5.62
C LEU A 365 -20.95 14.13 6.72
N VAL A 366 -20.73 15.00 7.69
CA VAL A 366 -21.67 15.26 8.77
C VAL A 366 -21.86 16.75 8.88
N ALA A 367 -23.11 17.17 9.09
CA ALA A 367 -23.43 18.58 9.27
C ALA A 367 -22.53 19.19 10.35
N ARG A 368 -21.91 20.32 10.04
CA ARG A 368 -21.17 21.10 11.04
C ARG A 368 -22.17 21.55 12.09
N ARG A 369 -22.08 20.99 13.30
CA ARG A 369 -22.71 21.63 14.46
C ARG A 369 -22.06 23.01 14.59
N ASN A 370 -22.83 24.06 14.33
CA ASN A 370 -22.44 25.42 14.64
C ASN A 370 -22.07 25.47 16.12
N SER A 371 -20.77 25.47 16.42
CA SER A 371 -20.31 25.99 17.72
C SER A 371 -20.54 27.49 17.64
N ARG A 372 -21.75 27.91 18.04
CA ARG A 372 -21.98 29.30 18.47
C ARG A 372 -21.15 29.57 19.71
#